data_AF-A0A9P0PJH2-F1
#
_entry.id   AF-A0A9P0PJH2-F1
#
_cell.length_a   1.000
_cell.length_b   1.000
_cell.length_c   1.000
_cell.angle_alpha   90.00
_cell.angle_beta   90.00
_cell.angle_gamma   90.00
#
_symmetry.space_group_name_H-M   'P 1'
#
loop_
_entity.id
_entity.type
_entity.pdbx_description
1 polymer ?
#
loop_
_entity_poly.entity_id
_entity_poly.type
_entity_poly.pdbx_seq_one_letter_code
_entity_poly.pdbx_strand_id
1 'polypeptide(L)'
;MEPENSESDHYARYPNLKLAQLKFKVSLPDYTEDVELKKKLLDMIVSEEMGPYYEIAAEELGWNIQDHIMKKLKDQNAVKLAELDKAIDDALENLSTIDVKQAYLHKANYLCKIGDKENTIKSLSQAYDNTVALGCKLENIFKRMRLGLFFMDLDLMQRSLQQAEPLVELGADWQSRNCFNFNKALHCIAIRLNYKIDKVSAKIVNVPLEKNSEVFKAVIKQGDLLLNHIHKLGRVINI
;
A
#
# COMPACT_ATOMS: atom_id res chain seq x y z
N MET A 1 -29.91 14.64 11.51
CA MET A 1 -28.65 13.90 11.37
C MET A 1 -27.81 14.69 10.40
N GLU A 2 -27.03 15.62 10.94
CA GLU A 2 -26.03 16.34 10.16
C GLU A 2 -25.06 15.31 9.57
N PRO A 3 -24.61 15.48 8.32
CA PRO A 3 -23.56 14.63 7.80
C PRO A 3 -22.35 14.83 8.71
N GLU A 4 -21.87 13.76 9.34
CA GLU A 4 -20.59 13.76 10.05
C GLU A 4 -19.49 14.11 9.05
N ASN A 5 -19.28 15.41 8.85
CA ASN A 5 -18.09 15.97 8.28
C ASN A 5 -17.04 15.95 9.40
N SER A 6 -16.61 14.75 9.78
CA SER A 6 -15.50 14.58 10.70
C SER A 6 -14.23 14.47 9.88
N GLU A 7 -13.67 15.63 9.53
CA GLU A 7 -12.26 15.82 9.15
C GLU A 7 -11.31 15.46 10.33
N SER A 8 -11.64 14.43 11.12
CA SER A 8 -10.94 13.98 12.32
C SER A 8 -10.29 12.61 12.16
N ASP A 9 -10.15 12.10 10.93
CA ASP A 9 -9.33 10.91 10.66
C ASP A 9 -7.84 11.30 10.61
N HIS A 10 -7.31 11.68 11.79
CA HIS A 10 -5.98 12.24 12.07
C HIS A 10 -4.79 11.28 11.84
N TYR A 11 -4.90 10.30 10.94
CA TYR A 11 -3.71 9.63 10.43
C TYR A 11 -3.22 10.39 9.22
N ALA A 12 -2.25 11.28 9.41
CA ALA A 12 -1.55 11.88 8.30
C ALA A 12 -1.00 10.76 7.39
N ARG A 13 -1.64 10.56 6.23
CA ARG A 13 -1.43 9.39 5.37
C ARG A 13 -0.20 9.60 4.50
N TYR A 14 0.96 9.67 5.13
CA TYR A 14 2.27 9.72 4.46
C TYR A 14 2.70 8.32 4.00
N PRO A 15 3.32 8.19 2.81
CA PRO A 15 3.49 9.20 1.78
C PRO A 15 2.17 9.54 1.06
N ASN A 16 2.07 10.74 0.48
CA ASN A 16 0.90 11.16 -0.30
C ASN A 16 0.89 10.47 -1.67
N LEU A 17 -0.02 9.51 -1.87
CA LEU A 17 -0.10 8.72 -3.10
C LEU A 17 -0.44 9.56 -4.36
N LYS A 18 -1.00 10.77 -4.21
CA LYS A 18 -1.24 11.67 -5.35
C LYS A 18 0.07 12.06 -6.06
N LEU A 19 1.18 12.16 -5.32
CA LEU A 19 2.50 12.42 -5.90
C LEU A 19 2.95 11.29 -6.82
N ALA A 20 2.75 10.03 -6.41
CA ALA A 20 3.06 8.87 -7.24
C ALA A 20 2.19 8.84 -8.51
N GLN A 21 0.89 9.17 -8.39
CA GLN A 21 -0.01 9.27 -9.54
C GLN A 21 0.41 10.37 -10.52
N LEU A 22 0.83 11.54 -10.02
CA LEU A 22 1.26 12.65 -10.85
C LEU A 22 2.61 12.39 -11.52
N LYS A 23 3.56 11.78 -10.80
CA LYS A 23 4.81 11.27 -11.40
C LYS A 23 4.50 10.29 -12.53
N PHE A 24 3.63 9.31 -12.30
CA PHE A 24 3.22 8.35 -13.32
C PHE A 24 2.59 9.05 -14.53
N LYS A 25 1.68 10.01 -14.30
CA LYS A 25 1.05 10.77 -15.39
C LYS A 25 2.08 11.51 -16.23
N VAL A 26 3.05 12.18 -15.62
CA VAL A 26 4.12 12.91 -16.31
C VAL A 26 5.05 11.95 -17.08
N SER A 27 5.24 10.72 -16.59
CA SER A 27 6.02 9.70 -17.28
C SER A 27 5.34 9.14 -18.53
N LEU A 28 4.04 9.38 -18.73
CA LEU A 28 3.33 8.93 -19.94
C LEU A 28 3.72 9.79 -21.15
N PRO A 29 3.86 9.19 -22.34
CA PRO A 29 4.26 9.91 -23.55
C PRO A 29 3.30 11.05 -23.90
N ASP A 30 2.00 10.88 -23.63
CA ASP A 30 0.96 11.87 -23.95
C ASP A 30 1.07 13.17 -23.13
N TYR A 31 1.71 13.12 -21.95
CA TYR A 31 1.79 14.24 -21.01
C TYR A 31 3.22 14.66 -20.69
N THR A 32 4.21 14.10 -21.39
CA THR A 32 5.63 14.35 -21.10
C THR A 32 6.03 15.81 -21.30
N GLU A 33 5.34 16.55 -22.17
CA GLU A 33 5.60 17.96 -22.45
C GLU A 33 4.74 18.93 -21.63
N ASP A 34 3.79 18.44 -20.82
CA ASP A 34 2.87 19.29 -20.06
C ASP A 34 3.58 19.98 -18.89
N VAL A 35 3.96 21.25 -19.12
CA VAL A 35 4.68 22.09 -18.16
C VAL A 35 3.89 22.32 -16.87
N GLU A 36 2.55 22.36 -16.93
CA GLU A 36 1.73 22.58 -15.74
C GLU A 36 1.78 21.40 -14.78
N LEU A 37 1.73 20.18 -15.31
CA LEU A 37 1.82 18.96 -14.49
C LEU A 37 3.18 18.83 -13.82
N LYS A 38 4.25 19.19 -14.53
CA LYS A 38 5.61 19.21 -13.97
C LYS A 38 5.72 20.23 -12.84
N LYS A 39 5.18 21.43 -13.05
CA LYS A 39 5.15 22.47 -12.01
C LYS A 39 4.35 22.04 -10.79
N LYS A 40 3.14 21.48 -11.00
CA LYS A 40 2.31 20.93 -9.91
C LYS A 40 3.05 19.84 -9.13
N LEU A 41 3.79 18.97 -9.81
CA LEU A 41 4.62 17.94 -9.16
C LEU A 41 5.72 18.58 -8.29
N LEU A 42 6.48 19.53 -8.85
CA LEU A 42 7.55 20.22 -8.14
C LEU A 42 7.02 21.02 -6.94
N ASP A 43 5.90 21.73 -7.10
CA ASP A 43 5.27 22.51 -6.04
C ASP A 43 4.88 21.61 -4.84
N MET A 44 4.33 20.42 -5.11
CA MET A 44 4.01 19.49 -4.02
C MET A 44 5.26 18.89 -3.38
N ILE A 45 6.30 18.54 -4.16
CA ILE A 45 7.58 18.04 -3.63
C ILE A 45 8.20 19.05 -2.67
N VAL A 46 8.18 20.33 -3.04
CA VAL A 46 8.68 21.43 -2.20
C VAL A 46 7.79 21.62 -0.97
N SER A 47 6.46 21.55 -1.10
CA SER A 47 5.54 21.71 0.04
C SER A 47 5.68 20.60 1.09
N GLU A 48 6.01 19.39 0.65
CA GLU A 48 6.15 18.21 1.51
C GLU A 48 7.60 17.98 1.96
N GLU A 49 8.54 18.84 1.54
CA GLU A 49 9.98 18.79 1.84
C GLU A 49 10.67 17.49 1.36
N MET A 50 10.22 16.94 0.23
CA MET A 50 10.62 15.61 -0.25
C MET A 50 11.95 15.59 -1.01
N GLY A 51 13.05 15.83 -0.29
CA GLY A 51 14.42 15.81 -0.85
C GLY A 51 14.79 14.49 -1.55
N PRO A 52 14.85 13.34 -0.84
CA PRO A 52 15.24 12.06 -1.45
C PRO A 52 14.37 11.65 -2.63
N TYR A 53 13.06 11.88 -2.54
CA TYR A 53 12.15 11.58 -3.64
C TYR A 53 12.37 12.47 -4.87
N TYR A 54 12.83 13.71 -4.69
CA TYR A 54 13.14 14.61 -5.79
C TYR A 54 14.31 14.09 -6.64
N GLU A 55 15.35 13.53 -6.01
CA GLU A 55 16.46 12.86 -6.73
C GLU A 55 15.93 11.70 -7.57
N ILE A 56 15.17 10.79 -6.97
CA ILE A 56 14.57 9.63 -7.66
C ILE A 56 13.65 10.06 -8.82
N ALA A 57 12.81 11.07 -8.58
CA ALA A 57 11.89 11.56 -9.59
C ALA A 57 12.63 12.26 -10.75
N ALA A 58 13.70 12.99 -10.45
CA ALA A 58 14.51 13.65 -11.47
C ALA A 58 15.28 12.64 -12.34
N GLU A 59 15.82 11.58 -11.74
CA GLU A 59 16.47 10.47 -12.47
C GLU A 59 15.50 9.78 -13.43
N GLU A 60 14.32 9.38 -12.95
CA GLU A 60 13.34 8.65 -13.78
C GLU A 60 12.73 9.52 -14.88
N LEU A 61 12.53 10.82 -14.63
CA LEU A 61 11.95 11.74 -15.61
C LEU A 61 13.00 12.44 -16.49
N GLY A 62 14.29 12.20 -16.25
CA GLY A 62 15.40 12.85 -16.94
C GLY A 62 15.46 14.37 -16.73
N TRP A 63 15.09 14.87 -15.54
CA TRP A 63 15.10 16.29 -15.23
C TRP A 63 16.44 16.75 -14.67
N ASN A 64 16.85 17.96 -15.02
CA ASN A 64 17.97 18.60 -14.36
C ASN A 64 17.57 19.01 -12.95
N ILE A 65 18.28 18.47 -11.96
CA ILE A 65 18.10 18.77 -10.55
C ILE A 65 18.47 20.25 -10.32
N GLN A 66 17.57 20.98 -9.64
CA GLN A 66 17.85 22.35 -9.25
C GLN A 66 18.62 22.38 -7.92
N ASP A 67 19.92 22.65 -7.98
CA ASP A 67 20.84 22.59 -6.82
C ASP A 67 20.38 23.43 -5.63
N HIS A 68 19.81 24.61 -5.89
CA HIS A 68 19.34 25.51 -4.84
C HIS A 68 18.15 24.93 -4.04
N ILE A 69 17.21 24.27 -4.73
CA ILE A 69 16.07 23.59 -4.07
C ILE A 69 16.60 22.39 -3.30
N MET A 70 17.47 21.60 -3.93
CA MET A 70 17.97 20.37 -3.32
C MET A 70 18.78 20.65 -2.06
N LYS A 71 19.65 21.67 -2.08
CA LYS A 71 20.41 22.08 -0.89
C LYS A 71 19.50 22.54 0.23
N LYS A 72 18.50 23.39 -0.07
CA LYS A 72 17.51 23.84 0.92
C LYS A 72 16.77 22.65 1.56
N LEU A 73 16.34 21.68 0.76
CA LEU A 73 15.65 20.49 1.26
C LEU A 73 16.55 19.60 2.10
N LYS A 74 17.80 19.37 1.69
CA LYS A 74 18.78 18.60 2.47
C LYS A 74 19.06 19.27 3.82
N ASP A 75 19.25 20.58 3.84
CA ASP A 75 19.53 21.33 5.07
C ASP A 75 18.34 21.26 6.04
N GLN A 76 17.10 21.46 5.55
CA GLN A 76 15.89 21.34 6.37
C GLN A 76 15.69 19.91 6.91
N ASN A 77 15.96 18.90 6.09
CA ASN A 77 15.81 17.51 6.48
C ASN A 77 16.88 17.09 7.50
N ALA A 78 18.12 17.57 7.36
CA ALA A 78 19.19 17.29 8.31
C ALA A 78 18.87 17.85 9.72
N VAL A 79 18.32 19.07 9.80
CA VAL A 79 17.90 19.68 11.08
C VAL A 79 16.83 18.82 11.76
N LYS A 80 15.75 18.49 11.04
CA LYS A 80 14.63 17.70 11.60
C LYS A 80 15.04 16.27 11.96
N LEU A 81 15.89 15.63 11.16
CA LEU A 81 16.40 14.29 11.49
C LEU A 81 17.26 14.32 12.77
N ALA A 82 18.11 15.34 12.94
CA ALA A 82 18.91 15.48 14.15
C ALA A 82 18.05 15.72 15.40
N GLU A 83 16.94 16.46 15.28
CA GLU A 83 15.96 16.62 16.37
C GLU A 83 15.28 15.31 16.75
N LEU A 84 14.87 14.53 15.74
CA LEU A 84 14.21 13.23 15.95
C LEU A 84 15.17 12.17 16.50
N ASP A 85 16.44 12.20 16.10
CA ASP A 85 17.47 11.31 16.64
C ASP A 85 17.75 11.60 18.11
N LYS A 86 17.88 12.88 18.49
CA LYS A 86 17.98 13.28 19.90
C LYS A 86 16.77 12.82 20.71
N ALA A 87 15.57 12.98 20.16
CA ALA A 87 14.35 12.53 20.84
C ALA A 87 14.31 11.00 21.03
N ILE A 88 14.92 10.22 20.13
CA ILE A 88 15.06 8.77 20.29
C ILE A 88 16.10 8.46 21.37
N ASP A 89 17.26 9.12 21.36
CA ASP A 89 18.32 8.92 22.35
C ASP A 89 17.81 9.25 23.77
N ASP A 90 17.14 10.40 23.92
CA ASP A 90 16.50 10.81 25.18
C ASP A 90 15.47 9.78 25.66
N ALA A 91 14.70 9.20 24.72
CA ALA A 91 13.70 8.19 25.05
C ALA A 91 14.31 6.83 25.45
N LEU A 92 15.43 6.45 24.84
CA LEU A 92 16.14 5.22 25.17
C LEU A 92 16.80 5.29 26.55
N GLU A 93 17.31 6.46 26.94
CA GLU A 93 18.00 6.64 28.22
C GLU A 93 17.04 6.88 29.38
N ASN A 94 15.97 7.67 29.17
CA ASN A 94 15.20 8.23 30.28
C ASN A 94 13.71 7.82 30.32
N LEU A 95 13.13 7.31 29.24
CA LEU A 95 11.68 7.11 29.10
C LEU A 95 11.25 5.65 29.02
N SER A 96 9.94 5.42 28.89
CA SER A 96 9.35 4.08 28.85
C SER A 96 9.41 3.46 27.45
N THR A 97 9.17 2.15 27.35
CA THR A 97 9.09 1.42 26.07
C THR A 97 8.00 1.96 25.13
N ILE A 98 6.93 2.55 25.67
CA ILE A 98 5.85 3.17 24.89
C ILE A 98 6.36 4.46 24.23
N ASP A 99 7.15 5.25 24.93
CA ASP A 99 7.71 6.51 24.44
C ASP A 99 8.78 6.25 23.38
N VAL A 100 9.64 5.23 23.61
CA VAL A 100 10.63 4.75 22.62
C VAL A 100 9.93 4.36 21.31
N LYS A 101 8.84 3.59 21.38
CA LYS A 101 8.03 3.26 20.21
C LYS A 101 7.53 4.52 19.50
N GLN A 102 6.98 5.48 20.24
CA GLN A 102 6.44 6.72 19.64
C GLN A 102 7.53 7.53 18.97
N ALA A 103 8.71 7.67 19.57
CA ALA A 103 9.86 8.35 18.98
C ALA A 103 10.28 7.72 17.64
N TYR A 104 10.39 6.38 17.58
CA TYR A 104 10.66 5.67 16.33
C TYR A 104 9.54 5.85 15.30
N LEU A 105 8.27 5.86 15.72
CA LEU A 105 7.14 6.13 14.82
C LEU A 105 7.17 7.55 14.25
N HIS A 106 7.52 8.55 15.05
CA HIS A 106 7.66 9.92 14.58
C HIS A 106 8.79 10.04 13.54
N LYS A 107 9.95 9.43 13.81
CA LYS A 107 11.04 9.33 12.84
C LYS A 107 10.60 8.61 11.56
N ALA A 108 9.96 7.46 11.68
CA ALA A 108 9.48 6.71 10.53
C ALA A 108 8.44 7.48 9.71
N ASN A 109 7.52 8.22 10.35
CA ASN A 109 6.54 9.05 9.65
C ASN A 109 7.21 10.20 8.89
N TYR A 110 8.24 10.81 9.49
CA TYR A 110 9.01 11.87 8.82
C TYR A 110 9.82 11.32 7.64
N LEU A 111 10.49 10.17 7.80
CA LEU A 111 11.20 9.48 6.72
C LEU A 111 10.25 9.05 5.58
N CYS A 112 9.04 8.58 5.92
CA CYS A 112 7.96 8.34 4.96
C CYS A 112 7.58 9.63 4.20
N LYS A 113 7.48 10.75 4.92
CA LYS A 113 7.11 12.04 4.34
C LYS A 113 8.14 12.50 3.31
N ILE A 114 9.44 12.44 3.63
CA ILE A 114 10.50 12.86 2.70
C ILE A 114 10.69 11.89 1.51
N GLY A 115 10.19 10.65 1.64
CA GLY A 115 10.32 9.61 0.63
C GLY A 115 11.65 8.85 0.68
N ASP A 116 12.24 8.68 1.86
CA ASP A 116 13.43 7.82 2.02
C ASP A 116 12.98 6.38 2.29
N LYS A 117 13.08 5.52 1.29
CA LYS A 117 12.55 4.15 1.37
C LYS A 117 13.28 3.28 2.39
N GLU A 118 14.61 3.24 2.34
CA GLU A 118 15.39 2.28 3.12
C GLU A 118 15.39 2.60 4.61
N ASN A 119 15.60 3.88 4.95
CA ASN A 119 15.65 4.30 6.34
C ASN A 119 14.26 4.21 6.99
N THR A 120 13.19 4.48 6.23
CA THR A 120 11.82 4.27 6.69
C THR A 120 11.59 2.81 7.10
N ILE A 121 12.00 1.84 6.28
CA ILE A 121 11.80 0.41 6.59
C ILE A 121 12.55 0.03 7.88
N LYS A 122 13.78 0.53 8.06
CA LYS A 122 14.57 0.30 9.28
C LYS A 122 13.88 0.87 10.52
N SER A 123 13.46 2.14 10.49
CA SER A 123 12.78 2.77 11.63
C SER A 123 11.42 2.15 11.92
N LEU A 124 10.66 1.72 10.90
CA LEU A 124 9.42 0.97 11.10
C LEU A 124 9.65 -0.40 11.74
N SER A 125 10.76 -1.08 11.41
CA SER A 125 11.12 -2.35 12.07
C SER A 125 11.42 -2.12 13.55
N GLN A 126 12.21 -1.09 13.88
CA GLN A 126 12.50 -0.71 15.27
C GLN A 126 11.22 -0.35 16.03
N ALA A 127 10.30 0.38 15.40
CA ALA A 127 9.00 0.70 15.99
C ALA A 127 8.14 -0.57 16.19
N TYR A 128 8.20 -1.53 15.27
CA TYR A 128 7.47 -2.79 15.36
C TYR A 128 7.94 -3.66 16.53
N ASP A 129 9.26 -3.76 16.73
CA ASP A 129 9.86 -4.57 17.79
C ASP A 129 9.51 -4.03 19.19
N ASN A 130 9.45 -2.71 19.33
CA ASN A 130 9.04 -2.03 20.56
C ASN A 130 7.50 -1.97 20.77
N THR A 131 6.71 -2.43 19.80
CA THR A 131 5.25 -2.43 19.90
C THR A 131 4.74 -3.77 20.46
N VAL A 132 3.87 -3.72 21.46
CA VAL A 132 3.22 -4.93 22.01
C VAL A 132 1.85 -5.18 21.37
N ALA A 133 1.01 -4.13 21.28
CA ALA A 133 -0.37 -4.25 20.81
C ALA A 133 -0.49 -4.69 19.34
N LEU A 134 -1.32 -5.69 19.08
CA LEU A 134 -1.54 -6.29 17.75
C LEU A 134 -1.97 -5.25 16.70
N GLY A 135 -2.93 -4.39 17.04
CA GLY A 135 -3.41 -3.34 16.13
C GLY A 135 -2.28 -2.38 15.71
N CYS A 136 -1.49 -1.89 16.67
CA CYS A 136 -0.34 -1.03 16.38
C CYS A 136 0.77 -1.74 15.57
N LYS A 137 0.94 -3.06 15.75
CA LYS A 137 1.84 -3.87 14.90
C LYS A 137 1.36 -3.89 13.45
N LEU A 138 0.05 -4.07 13.25
CA LEU A 138 -0.56 -4.03 11.92
C LEU A 138 -0.45 -2.63 11.28
N GLU A 139 -0.63 -1.55 12.04
CA GLU A 139 -0.44 -0.18 11.54
C GLU A 139 0.98 0.05 10.98
N ASN A 140 2.02 -0.44 11.66
CA ASN A 140 3.40 -0.40 11.16
C ASN A 140 3.54 -1.13 9.83
N ILE A 141 2.95 -2.31 9.72
CA ILE A 141 3.00 -3.11 8.48
C ILE A 141 2.22 -2.42 7.36
N PHE A 142 1.06 -1.82 7.64
CA PHE A 142 0.28 -1.07 6.65
C PHE A 142 1.01 0.17 6.15
N LYS A 143 1.78 0.86 7.01
CA LYS A 143 2.67 1.96 6.58
C LYS A 143 3.75 1.44 5.62
N ARG A 144 4.34 0.28 5.90
CA ARG A 144 5.32 -0.38 5.01
C ARG A 144 4.70 -0.77 3.66
N MET A 145 3.46 -1.29 3.66
CA MET A 145 2.71 -1.57 2.42
C MET A 145 2.46 -0.30 1.61
N ARG A 146 2.02 0.78 2.27
CA ARG A 146 1.77 2.07 1.62
C ARG A 146 3.04 2.64 0.98
N LEU A 147 4.19 2.50 1.64
CA LEU A 147 5.49 2.87 1.09
C LEU A 147 5.84 2.03 -0.15
N GLY A 148 5.61 0.70 -0.08
CA GLY A 148 5.79 -0.20 -1.23
C GLY A 148 4.94 0.20 -2.42
N LEU A 149 3.66 0.54 -2.19
CA LEU A 149 2.77 1.04 -3.25
C LEU A 149 3.25 2.36 -3.86
N PHE A 150 3.75 3.29 -3.03
CA PHE A 150 4.24 4.59 -3.50
C PHE A 150 5.44 4.47 -4.45
N PHE A 151 6.38 3.56 -4.14
CA PHE A 151 7.54 3.27 -4.99
C PHE A 151 7.28 2.15 -6.01
N MET A 152 6.06 1.63 -6.09
CA MET A 152 5.69 0.47 -6.93
C MET A 152 6.57 -0.79 -6.69
N ASP A 153 7.06 -0.98 -5.47
CA ASP A 153 7.79 -2.19 -5.04
C ASP A 153 6.81 -3.28 -4.60
N LEU A 154 6.52 -4.19 -5.54
CA LEU A 154 5.59 -5.30 -5.33
C LEU A 154 6.16 -6.34 -4.34
N ASP A 155 7.47 -6.57 -4.33
CA ASP A 155 8.12 -7.55 -3.44
C ASP A 155 8.05 -7.10 -1.97
N LEU A 156 8.22 -5.80 -1.72
CA LEU A 156 8.03 -5.23 -0.39
C LEU A 156 6.58 -5.34 0.08
N MET A 157 5.61 -5.11 -0.81
CA MET A 157 4.19 -5.30 -0.49
C MET A 157 3.89 -6.77 -0.18
N GLN A 158 4.38 -7.72 -0.99
CA GLN A 158 4.15 -9.15 -0.77
C GLN A 158 4.70 -9.61 0.59
N ARG A 159 5.95 -9.28 0.91
CA ARG A 159 6.56 -9.60 2.21
C ARG A 159 5.78 -9.00 3.38
N SER A 160 5.24 -7.79 3.20
CA SER A 160 4.37 -7.14 4.19
C SER A 160 3.03 -7.83 4.36
N LEU A 161 2.43 -8.31 3.27
CA LEU A 161 1.17 -9.08 3.33
C LEU A 161 1.37 -10.40 4.08
N GLN A 162 2.45 -11.12 3.79
CA GLN A 162 2.81 -12.36 4.48
C GLN A 162 3.03 -12.14 5.98
N GLN A 163 3.63 -11.01 6.38
CA GLN A 163 3.81 -10.68 7.80
C GLN A 163 2.51 -10.28 8.50
N ALA A 164 1.56 -9.65 7.79
CA ALA A 164 0.28 -9.21 8.35
C ALA A 164 -0.75 -10.35 8.47
N GLU A 165 -0.73 -11.34 7.58
CA GLU A 165 -1.70 -12.44 7.54
C GLU A 165 -1.86 -13.18 8.88
N PRO A 166 -0.80 -13.65 9.56
CA PRO A 166 -0.95 -14.34 10.86
C PRO A 166 -1.49 -13.41 11.96
N LEU A 167 -1.15 -12.12 11.92
CA LEU A 167 -1.64 -11.14 12.89
C LEU A 167 -3.14 -10.87 12.70
N VAL A 168 -3.62 -10.92 11.46
CA VAL A 168 -5.03 -10.78 11.13
C VAL A 168 -5.84 -11.99 11.61
N GLU A 169 -5.29 -13.20 11.44
CA GLU A 169 -5.92 -14.45 11.88
C GLU A 169 -6.00 -14.58 13.40
N LEU A 170 -5.00 -14.06 14.13
CA LEU A 170 -4.94 -14.12 15.60
C LEU A 170 -6.08 -13.35 16.28
N GLY A 171 -6.70 -12.40 15.59
CA GLY A 171 -7.84 -11.63 16.12
C GLY A 171 -7.73 -10.13 15.90
N ALA A 172 -7.36 -9.70 14.68
CA ALA A 172 -7.42 -8.29 14.35
C ALA A 172 -8.88 -7.78 14.34
N ASP A 173 -9.05 -6.52 14.74
CA ASP A 173 -10.33 -5.83 14.67
C ASP A 173 -10.83 -5.69 13.23
N TRP A 174 -12.13 -5.43 13.10
CA TRP A 174 -12.80 -5.38 11.80
C TRP A 174 -12.17 -4.36 10.84
N GLN A 175 -11.76 -3.19 11.34
CA GLN A 175 -11.18 -2.14 10.51
C GLN A 175 -9.80 -2.55 9.97
N SER A 176 -8.95 -3.14 10.80
CA SER A 176 -7.66 -3.68 10.38
C SER A 176 -7.79 -4.81 9.34
N ARG A 177 -8.80 -5.68 9.47
CA ARG A 177 -9.10 -6.73 8.49
C ARG A 177 -9.44 -6.14 7.12
N ASN A 178 -10.27 -5.10 7.10
CA ASN A 178 -10.65 -4.43 5.86
C ASN A 178 -9.47 -3.71 5.22
N CYS A 179 -8.64 -3.04 6.01
CA CYS A 179 -7.41 -2.41 5.52
C CYS A 179 -6.45 -3.45 4.91
N PHE A 180 -6.26 -4.59 5.57
CA PHE A 180 -5.46 -5.70 5.04
C PHE A 180 -6.01 -6.22 3.72
N ASN A 181 -7.32 -6.50 3.64
CA ASN A 181 -7.96 -6.96 2.41
C ASN A 181 -7.81 -5.91 1.29
N PHE A 182 -8.01 -4.63 1.58
CA PHE A 182 -7.83 -3.57 0.58
C PHE A 182 -6.40 -3.55 0.02
N ASN A 183 -5.37 -3.62 0.88
CA ASN A 183 -3.97 -3.67 0.43
C ASN A 183 -3.67 -4.96 -0.36
N LYS A 184 -4.23 -6.10 0.06
CA LYS A 184 -4.11 -7.37 -0.65
C LYS A 184 -4.74 -7.28 -2.06
N ALA A 185 -5.90 -6.64 -2.19
CA ALA A 185 -6.55 -6.42 -3.48
C ALA A 185 -5.70 -5.54 -4.39
N LEU A 186 -5.17 -4.42 -3.87
CA LEU A 186 -4.30 -3.54 -4.63
C LEU A 186 -3.06 -4.26 -5.17
N HIS A 187 -2.41 -5.07 -4.33
CA HIS A 187 -1.30 -5.91 -4.76
C HIS A 187 -1.73 -6.85 -5.89
N CYS A 188 -2.82 -7.61 -5.72
CA CYS A 188 -3.34 -8.54 -6.72
C CYS A 188 -3.63 -7.86 -8.07
N ILE A 189 -4.18 -6.65 -8.03
CA ILE A 189 -4.43 -5.83 -9.23
C ILE A 189 -3.11 -5.42 -9.89
N ALA A 190 -2.13 -4.98 -9.11
CA ALA A 190 -0.83 -4.54 -9.62
C ALA A 190 -0.08 -5.68 -10.37
N ILE A 191 -0.18 -6.92 -9.87
CA ILE A 191 0.39 -8.12 -10.52
C ILE A 191 -0.51 -8.72 -11.61
N ARG A 192 -1.66 -8.12 -11.91
CA ARG A 192 -2.64 -8.58 -12.92
C ARG A 192 -3.12 -10.02 -12.72
N LEU A 193 -3.24 -10.48 -11.47
CA LEU A 193 -3.82 -11.78 -11.21
C LEU A 193 -5.35 -11.69 -11.20
N ASN A 194 -6.02 -12.72 -11.73
CA ASN A 194 -7.47 -12.83 -11.70
C ASN A 194 -7.96 -13.13 -10.28
N TYR A 195 -8.41 -12.09 -9.59
CA TYR A 195 -9.00 -12.21 -8.27
C TYR A 195 -10.40 -11.57 -8.25
N LYS A 196 -11.30 -12.18 -7.48
CA LYS A 196 -12.65 -11.67 -7.23
C LYS A 196 -12.83 -11.42 -5.74
N ILE A 197 -13.47 -10.30 -5.40
CA ILE A 197 -13.90 -10.03 -4.02
C ILE A 197 -15.23 -10.77 -3.79
N ASP A 198 -15.23 -11.72 -2.88
CA ASP A 198 -16.47 -12.30 -2.37
C ASP A 198 -17.13 -11.29 -1.43
N LYS A 199 -18.28 -10.76 -1.85
CA LYS A 199 -19.01 -9.73 -1.11
C LYS A 199 -19.55 -10.22 0.23
N VAL A 200 -19.76 -11.52 0.40
CA VAL A 200 -20.35 -12.09 1.63
C VAL A 200 -19.26 -12.32 2.68
N SER A 201 -18.15 -12.95 2.28
CA SER A 201 -17.05 -13.21 3.21
C SER A 201 -16.04 -12.06 3.33
N ALA A 202 -16.16 -11.03 2.48
CA ALA A 202 -15.19 -9.94 2.31
C ALA A 202 -13.76 -10.44 2.04
N LYS A 203 -13.62 -11.64 1.46
CA LYS A 203 -12.33 -12.26 1.12
C LYS A 203 -12.01 -12.09 -0.37
N ILE A 204 -10.73 -12.02 -0.66
CA ILE A 204 -10.20 -11.97 -2.02
C ILE A 204 -9.88 -13.40 -2.45
N VAL A 205 -10.63 -13.89 -3.43
CA VAL A 205 -10.57 -15.26 -3.92
C VAL A 205 -9.88 -15.27 -5.27
N ASN A 206 -8.85 -16.10 -5.44
CA ASN A 206 -8.23 -16.33 -6.74
C ASN A 206 -9.26 -17.00 -7.64
N VAL A 207 -9.50 -16.42 -8.81
CA VAL A 207 -10.30 -17.04 -9.86
C VAL A 207 -9.32 -17.52 -10.92
N PRO A 208 -9.05 -18.84 -11.02
CA PRO A 208 -8.18 -19.36 -12.04
C PRO A 208 -8.63 -18.86 -13.43
N LEU A 209 -7.68 -18.52 -14.30
CA LEU A 209 -7.95 -18.20 -15.70
C LEU A 209 -8.45 -19.47 -16.39
N GLU A 210 -9.77 -19.58 -16.42
CA GLU A 210 -10.48 -20.84 -16.58
C GLU A 210 -10.68 -21.23 -18.05
N LYS A 211 -9.63 -21.24 -18.89
CA LYS A 211 -9.73 -21.80 -20.26
C LYS A 211 -10.24 -23.24 -20.25
N ASN A 212 -9.83 -24.03 -19.26
CA ASN A 212 -10.31 -25.40 -19.08
C ASN A 212 -11.69 -25.47 -18.43
N SER A 213 -12.12 -24.48 -17.65
CA SER A 213 -13.45 -24.54 -17.05
C SER A 213 -14.54 -24.15 -18.02
N GLU A 214 -14.30 -23.35 -19.05
CA GLU A 214 -15.32 -23.13 -20.07
C GLU A 214 -15.63 -24.44 -20.80
N VAL A 215 -14.59 -25.17 -21.22
CA VAL A 215 -14.72 -26.51 -21.81
C VAL A 215 -15.38 -27.48 -20.82
N PHE A 216 -14.93 -27.51 -19.57
CA PHE A 216 -15.50 -28.38 -18.53
C PHE A 216 -16.97 -28.04 -18.22
N LYS A 217 -17.34 -26.75 -18.12
CA LYS A 217 -18.72 -26.28 -17.94
C LYS A 217 -19.58 -26.65 -19.14
N ALA A 218 -19.03 -26.56 -20.37
CA ALA A 218 -19.72 -26.99 -21.58
C ALA A 218 -19.95 -28.52 -21.59
N VAL A 219 -18.95 -29.31 -21.21
CA VAL A 219 -19.05 -30.77 -21.12
C VAL A 219 -20.07 -31.19 -20.06
N ILE A 220 -20.07 -30.58 -18.87
CA ILE A 220 -21.08 -30.84 -17.84
C ILE A 220 -22.48 -30.51 -18.36
N LYS A 221 -22.66 -29.34 -18.98
CA LYS A 221 -23.95 -28.91 -19.52
C LYS A 221 -24.46 -29.84 -20.62
N GLN A 222 -23.58 -30.32 -21.49
CA GLN A 222 -23.91 -31.31 -22.52
C GLN A 222 -24.24 -32.69 -21.89
N GLY A 223 -23.51 -33.09 -20.85
CA GLY A 223 -23.80 -34.31 -20.08
C GLY A 223 -25.19 -34.28 -19.44
N ASP A 224 -25.57 -33.16 -18.82
CA ASP A 224 -26.90 -32.98 -18.23
C ASP A 224 -28.03 -33.04 -19.27
N LEU A 225 -27.81 -32.45 -20.45
CA LEU A 225 -28.73 -32.53 -21.59
C LEU A 225 -28.91 -33.99 -22.05
N LEU A 226 -27.81 -34.73 -22.18
CA LEU A 226 -27.84 -36.14 -22.57
C LEU A 226 -28.56 -37.00 -21.52
N LEU A 227 -28.28 -36.80 -20.23
CA LEU A 227 -28.99 -37.48 -19.14
C LEU A 227 -30.49 -37.21 -19.18
N ASN A 228 -30.89 -35.95 -19.41
CA ASN A 228 -32.29 -35.59 -19.57
C ASN A 228 -32.95 -36.27 -20.78
N HIS A 229 -32.23 -36.42 -21.89
CA HIS A 229 -32.72 -37.14 -23.06
C HIS A 229 -32.86 -38.64 -22.80
N ILE A 230 -31.87 -39.27 -22.18
CA ILE A 230 -31.93 -40.68 -21.78
C ILE A 230 -33.10 -40.93 -20.82
N HIS A 231 -33.27 -40.05 -19.83
CA HIS A 231 -34.36 -40.17 -18.87
C HIS A 231 -35.74 -40.00 -19.53
N LYS A 232 -35.88 -39.10 -20.51
CA LYS A 232 -37.10 -38.96 -21.31
C LYS A 232 -37.36 -40.20 -22.16
N LEU A 233 -36.34 -40.77 -22.81
CA LEU A 233 -36.46 -41.99 -23.61
C LEU A 233 -36.83 -43.21 -22.76
N GLY A 234 -36.22 -43.36 -21.58
CA GLY A 234 -36.54 -44.43 -20.64
C GLY A 234 -38.00 -44.40 -20.16
N ARG A 235 -38.63 -43.22 -20.07
CA ARG A 235 -40.07 -43.10 -19.77
C ARG A 235 -40.97 -43.54 -20.93
N VAL A 236 -40.50 -43.45 -22.17
CA VAL A 236 -41.26 -43.88 -23.36
C VAL A 236 -41.14 -45.39 -23.58
N ILE A 237 -39.99 -45.99 -23.23
CA ILE A 237 -39.74 -47.44 -23.39
C ILE A 237 -40.41 -48.27 -22.27
N ASN A 238 -40.71 -47.66 -21.12
CA ASN A 238 -41.44 -48.30 -20.01
C ASN A 238 -42.97 -48.19 -20.10
N ILE A 239 -43.52 -48.06 -21.32
CA ILE A 239 -44.95 -48.19 -21.67
C ILE A 239 -45.07 -49.40 -22.60
#